data_AF-A0A7K3CRH2-F1
#
_entry.id   AF-A0A7K3CRH2-F1
#
_cell.length_a   1.000
_cell.length_b   1.000
_cell.length_c   1.000
_cell.angle_alpha   90.00
_cell.angle_beta   90.00
_cell.angle_gamma   90.00
#
_symmetry.space_group_name_H-M   'P 1'
#
loop_
_entity.id
_entity.type
_entity.pdbx_description
1 polymer ?
#
loop_
_entity_poly.entity_id
_entity_poly.type
_entity_poly.pdbx_seq_one_letter_code
_entity_poly.pdbx_strand_id
1 'polypeptide(L)'
;MAPTAPEFGPDIDPYAPYEPQRDCDPEAKPGLVGFRDLVLAAYPGTTNMGISRACGSGGQSEHKEGRAWDWGVNVQGQEHLADDLINWLHATDRHGNPHALARRFGIMYMIWNRRIWMANRPGAGWQPYRGANPHTNHIHFSFSWAGARKETSWWKGPSAPDRRQRLAVGMSADGRVEVFHAAVDQIYHTYQHEPGGTWSGWRAFGGPASAALALAASPDGRLELFAMNG
;
A
#
# COMPACT_ATOMS: atom_id res chain seq x y z
N MET A 1 -11.45 -17.54 -1.35
CA MET A 1 -11.86 -16.21 -1.86
C MET A 1 -10.74 -15.26 -1.51
N ALA A 2 -10.54 -14.20 -2.28
CA ALA A 2 -9.44 -13.28 -2.09
C ALA A 2 -9.39 -12.70 -0.66
N PRO A 3 -8.18 -12.42 -0.13
CA PRO A 3 -8.05 -11.86 1.20
C PRO A 3 -8.81 -10.54 1.35
N THR A 4 -9.19 -10.19 2.57
CA THR A 4 -9.64 -8.81 2.85
C THR A 4 -8.43 -7.89 2.91
N ALA A 5 -8.54 -6.71 2.30
CA ALA A 5 -7.54 -5.66 2.41
C ALA A 5 -7.98 -4.65 3.49
N PRO A 6 -7.05 -4.10 4.29
CA PRO A 6 -7.37 -2.98 5.16
C PRO A 6 -7.71 -1.74 4.33
N GLU A 7 -8.36 -0.78 4.99
CA GLU A 7 -8.69 0.52 4.39
C GLU A 7 -7.42 1.36 4.21
N PHE A 8 -7.10 1.71 2.97
CA PHE A 8 -5.98 2.59 2.63
C PHE A 8 -6.43 4.01 2.30
N GLY A 9 -5.56 4.98 2.58
CA GLY A 9 -5.67 6.36 2.10
C GLY A 9 -5.41 6.48 0.58
N PRO A 10 -5.52 7.69 0.02
CA PRO A 10 -5.34 7.92 -1.42
C PRO A 10 -3.89 7.69 -1.89
N ASP A 11 -2.91 7.81 -1.00
CA ASP A 11 -1.51 7.54 -1.30
C ASP A 11 -1.26 6.07 -1.68
N ILE A 12 -0.38 5.88 -2.66
CA ILE A 12 -0.09 4.58 -3.25
C ILE A 12 1.40 4.43 -3.55
N ASP A 13 1.97 3.26 -3.27
CA ASP A 13 3.35 2.94 -3.66
C ASP A 13 3.52 3.06 -5.19
N PRO A 14 4.66 3.53 -5.70
CA PRO A 14 4.92 3.48 -7.13
C PRO A 14 4.89 2.03 -7.64
N TYR A 15 4.73 1.84 -8.95
CA TYR A 15 4.98 0.53 -9.53
C TYR A 15 6.43 0.09 -9.25
N ALA A 16 6.60 -1.17 -8.89
CA ALA A 16 7.92 -1.74 -8.67
C ALA A 16 8.76 -1.66 -9.97
N PRO A 17 10.00 -1.13 -9.91
CA PRO A 17 10.93 -1.21 -11.02
C PRO A 17 11.35 -2.67 -11.25
N TYR A 18 11.88 -2.97 -12.43
CA TYR A 18 12.52 -4.26 -12.65
C TYR A 18 13.91 -4.27 -12.01
N GLU A 19 14.09 -5.19 -11.07
CA GLU A 19 15.31 -5.41 -10.31
C GLU A 19 15.78 -6.84 -10.59
N PRO A 20 16.76 -7.07 -11.48
CA PRO A 20 17.26 -8.41 -11.73
C PRO A 20 17.98 -8.95 -10.50
N GLN A 21 18.09 -10.28 -10.37
CA GLN A 21 18.93 -10.89 -9.35
C GLN A 21 20.38 -10.37 -9.44
N ARG A 22 20.95 -9.95 -8.31
CA ARG A 22 22.34 -9.50 -8.19
C ARG A 22 23.16 -10.38 -7.26
N ASP A 23 22.53 -10.81 -6.17
CA ASP A 23 23.19 -11.53 -5.09
C ASP A 23 22.64 -12.96 -4.99
N CYS A 24 23.23 -13.76 -4.11
CA CYS A 24 22.57 -14.96 -3.61
C CYS A 24 22.44 -14.88 -2.10
N ASP A 25 21.19 -14.72 -1.67
CA ASP A 25 20.77 -14.70 -0.28
C ASP A 25 19.42 -15.44 -0.22
N PRO A 26 19.43 -16.78 -0.21
CA PRO A 26 18.24 -17.59 -0.38
C PRO A 26 17.33 -17.56 0.85
N GLU A 27 17.68 -16.85 1.93
CA GLU A 27 16.80 -16.70 3.07
C GLU A 27 15.48 -16.04 2.64
N ALA A 28 14.35 -16.69 2.95
CA ALA A 28 13.03 -16.20 2.58
C ALA A 28 12.79 -14.80 3.18
N LYS A 29 12.57 -13.82 2.31
CA LYS A 29 12.42 -12.43 2.76
C LYS A 29 11.05 -12.25 3.44
N PRO A 30 10.97 -11.43 4.49
CA PRO A 30 9.79 -11.37 5.36
C PRO A 30 8.51 -10.95 4.63
N GLY A 31 8.60 -10.12 3.59
CA GLY A 31 7.46 -9.75 2.75
C GLY A 31 6.88 -10.95 2.00
N LEU A 32 7.73 -11.85 1.50
CA LEU A 32 7.27 -13.06 0.83
C LEU A 32 6.66 -14.07 1.78
N VAL A 33 7.25 -14.23 2.96
CA VAL A 33 6.68 -15.07 4.03
C VAL A 33 5.28 -14.58 4.36
N GLY A 34 5.11 -13.27 4.60
CA GLY A 34 3.81 -12.69 4.89
C GLY A 34 2.80 -12.84 3.74
N PHE A 35 3.23 -12.66 2.49
CA PHE A 35 2.35 -12.76 1.33
C PHE A 35 1.90 -14.20 1.10
N ARG A 36 2.84 -15.16 1.17
CA ARG A 36 2.56 -16.59 1.13
C ARG A 36 1.52 -16.97 2.17
N ASP A 37 1.72 -16.58 3.42
CA ASP A 37 0.84 -16.99 4.52
C ASP A 37 -0.56 -16.41 4.36
N LEU A 38 -0.67 -15.16 3.91
CA LEU A 38 -1.94 -14.53 3.56
C LEU A 38 -2.69 -15.29 2.45
N VAL A 39 -1.99 -15.62 1.36
CA VAL A 39 -2.59 -16.32 0.21
C VAL A 39 -2.99 -17.74 0.60
N LEU A 40 -2.14 -18.50 1.28
CA LEU A 40 -2.47 -19.88 1.69
C LEU A 40 -3.61 -19.92 2.70
N ALA A 41 -3.76 -18.91 3.56
CA ALA A 41 -4.91 -18.79 4.45
C ALA A 41 -6.21 -18.52 3.68
N ALA A 42 -6.16 -17.68 2.63
CA ALA A 42 -7.33 -17.31 1.82
C ALA A 42 -7.77 -18.42 0.84
N TYR A 43 -6.85 -19.29 0.45
CA TYR A 43 -7.05 -20.36 -0.53
C TYR A 43 -6.65 -21.73 0.03
N PRO A 44 -7.40 -22.25 1.03
CA PRO A 44 -7.14 -23.58 1.57
C PRO A 44 -7.23 -24.65 0.47
N GLY A 45 -6.32 -25.61 0.49
CA GLY A 45 -6.22 -26.67 -0.54
C GLY A 45 -5.31 -26.33 -1.72
N THR A 46 -4.73 -25.12 -1.75
CA THR A 46 -3.60 -24.80 -2.64
C THR A 46 -2.26 -25.13 -1.99
N THR A 47 -1.17 -25.09 -2.75
CA THR A 47 0.14 -25.59 -2.29
C THR A 47 1.21 -24.50 -2.25
N ASN A 48 2.13 -24.64 -1.30
CA ASN A 48 3.36 -23.87 -1.26
C ASN A 48 4.43 -24.58 -2.08
N MET A 49 4.84 -24.04 -3.24
CA MET A 49 5.91 -24.62 -4.06
C MET A 49 7.29 -24.01 -3.78
N GLY A 50 7.38 -23.10 -2.80
CA GLY A 50 8.64 -22.65 -2.22
C GLY A 50 9.04 -21.22 -2.60
N ILE A 51 9.79 -20.60 -1.68
CA ILE A 51 10.37 -19.27 -1.84
C ILE A 51 11.81 -19.36 -2.34
N SER A 52 12.58 -20.31 -1.80
CA SER A 52 14.03 -20.30 -1.90
C SER A 52 14.54 -21.37 -2.85
N ARG A 53 15.58 -21.04 -3.63
CA ARG A 53 16.37 -22.01 -4.41
C ARG A 53 17.85 -21.85 -4.06
N ALA A 54 18.60 -22.95 -4.09
CA ALA A 54 20.04 -22.94 -3.81
C ALA A 54 20.80 -22.11 -4.86
N CYS A 55 21.86 -21.41 -4.43
CA CYS A 55 22.64 -20.51 -5.29
C CYS A 55 23.17 -21.17 -6.56
N GLY A 56 23.69 -22.40 -6.44
CA GLY A 56 24.26 -23.17 -7.54
C GLY A 56 23.24 -23.84 -8.47
N SER A 57 21.94 -23.65 -8.25
CA SER A 57 20.89 -24.33 -9.04
C SER A 57 20.35 -23.44 -10.15
N GLY A 58 20.42 -23.90 -11.39
CA GLY A 58 19.81 -23.23 -12.55
C GLY A 58 20.34 -21.81 -12.82
N GLY A 59 19.59 -21.07 -13.65
CA GLY A 59 19.93 -19.71 -14.07
C GLY A 59 19.63 -18.60 -13.05
N GLN A 60 19.65 -17.36 -13.53
CA GLN A 60 19.25 -16.19 -12.75
C GLN A 60 17.78 -16.31 -12.33
N SER A 61 17.50 -16.06 -11.04
CA SER A 61 16.18 -16.26 -10.44
C SER A 61 16.10 -15.59 -9.07
N GLU A 62 15.04 -14.84 -8.86
CA GLU A 62 14.72 -14.13 -7.62
C GLU A 62 14.46 -15.05 -6.41
N HIS A 63 14.18 -16.33 -6.66
CA HIS A 63 14.19 -17.36 -5.61
C HIS A 63 15.56 -17.49 -4.91
N LYS A 64 16.67 -17.13 -5.56
CA LYS A 64 18.01 -17.14 -4.98
C LYS A 64 18.28 -15.96 -4.04
N GLU A 65 17.39 -14.97 -4.05
CA GLU A 65 17.42 -13.82 -3.13
C GLU A 65 16.27 -13.89 -2.11
N GLY A 66 15.54 -15.01 -2.10
CA GLY A 66 14.38 -15.22 -1.22
C GLY A 66 13.23 -14.24 -1.48
N ARG A 67 13.18 -13.64 -2.67
CA ARG A 67 12.18 -12.64 -3.08
C ARG A 67 11.29 -13.06 -4.26
N ALA A 68 11.29 -14.35 -4.59
CA ALA A 68 10.22 -14.95 -5.39
C ALA A 68 9.51 -16.10 -4.67
N TRP A 69 8.25 -16.34 -5.01
CA TRP A 69 7.43 -17.42 -4.45
C TRP A 69 6.61 -18.08 -5.55
N ASP A 70 6.62 -19.41 -5.57
CA ASP A 70 5.76 -20.21 -6.43
C ASP A 70 4.52 -20.66 -5.64
N TRP A 71 3.35 -20.11 -5.99
CA TRP A 71 2.06 -20.50 -5.44
C TRP A 71 1.44 -21.61 -6.30
N GLY A 72 1.36 -22.82 -5.77
CA GLY A 72 0.88 -23.97 -6.51
C GLY A 72 -0.65 -23.99 -6.65
N VAL A 73 -1.08 -23.69 -7.87
CA VAL A 73 -2.46 -23.63 -8.35
C VAL A 73 -2.47 -24.08 -9.81
N ASN A 74 -3.40 -24.96 -10.19
CA ASN A 74 -3.43 -25.56 -11.53
C ASN A 74 -4.39 -24.85 -12.49
N VAL A 75 -3.95 -24.63 -13.73
CA VAL A 75 -4.83 -24.09 -14.79
C VAL A 75 -6.02 -25.01 -15.03
N GLN A 76 -5.84 -26.31 -14.83
CA GLN A 76 -6.94 -27.27 -14.86
C GLN A 76 -7.56 -27.36 -13.47
N GLY A 77 -8.83 -26.97 -13.36
CA GLY A 77 -9.64 -27.14 -12.15
C GLY A 77 -9.46 -26.07 -11.06
N GLN A 78 -8.38 -25.28 -11.08
CA GLN A 78 -8.14 -24.23 -10.07
C GLN A 78 -7.92 -22.83 -10.68
N GLU A 79 -8.15 -22.63 -11.98
CA GLU A 79 -8.02 -21.33 -12.66
C GLU A 79 -8.81 -20.23 -11.96
N HIS A 80 -10.05 -20.51 -11.54
CA HIS A 80 -10.89 -19.54 -10.83
C HIS A 80 -10.26 -18.99 -9.54
N LEU A 81 -9.39 -19.76 -8.87
CA LEU A 81 -8.66 -19.28 -7.68
C LEU A 81 -7.51 -18.34 -8.08
N ALA A 82 -6.82 -18.67 -9.18
CA ALA A 82 -5.79 -17.82 -9.75
C ALA A 82 -6.37 -16.48 -10.21
N ASP A 83 -7.49 -16.52 -10.94
CA ASP A 83 -8.19 -15.32 -11.43
C ASP A 83 -8.69 -14.45 -10.27
N ASP A 84 -9.26 -15.07 -9.22
CA ASP A 84 -9.72 -14.36 -8.03
C ASP A 84 -8.58 -13.56 -7.35
N LEU A 85 -7.41 -14.19 -7.12
CA LEU A 85 -6.26 -13.50 -6.54
C LEU A 85 -5.69 -12.44 -7.47
N ILE A 86 -5.54 -12.73 -8.77
CA ILE A 86 -5.00 -11.79 -9.75
C ILE A 86 -5.92 -10.57 -9.87
N ASN A 87 -7.23 -10.76 -9.94
CA ASN A 87 -8.20 -9.69 -9.99
C ASN A 87 -8.16 -8.82 -8.72
N TRP A 88 -8.03 -9.44 -7.55
CA TRP A 88 -7.85 -8.71 -6.29
C TRP A 88 -6.57 -7.86 -6.29
N LEU A 89 -5.45 -8.43 -6.74
CA LEU A 89 -4.18 -7.69 -6.85
C LEU A 89 -4.25 -6.54 -7.86
N HIS A 90 -4.97 -6.74 -8.96
CA HIS A 90 -5.09 -5.80 -10.07
C HIS A 90 -6.20 -4.75 -9.90
N ALA A 91 -7.10 -4.94 -8.94
CA ALA A 91 -8.23 -4.06 -8.73
C ALA A 91 -7.81 -2.59 -8.58
N THR A 92 -8.59 -1.71 -9.19
CA THR A 92 -8.51 -0.28 -8.93
C THR A 92 -9.13 0.00 -7.57
N ASP A 93 -8.39 0.65 -6.67
CA ASP A 93 -8.95 1.01 -5.37
C ASP A 93 -9.99 2.13 -5.47
N ARG A 94 -10.70 2.40 -4.36
CA ARG A 94 -11.73 3.45 -4.28
C ARG A 94 -11.22 4.87 -4.61
N HIS A 95 -9.91 5.08 -4.60
CA HIS A 95 -9.27 6.36 -4.89
C HIS A 95 -8.82 6.46 -6.35
N GLY A 96 -9.14 5.46 -7.17
CA GLY A 96 -8.80 5.42 -8.59
C GLY A 96 -7.39 4.92 -8.88
N ASN A 97 -6.69 4.31 -7.91
CA ASN A 97 -5.34 3.78 -8.13
C ASN A 97 -5.40 2.39 -8.80
N PRO A 98 -4.95 2.23 -10.06
CA PRO A 98 -4.92 0.92 -10.71
C PRO A 98 -3.86 0.00 -10.11
N HIS A 99 -4.11 -1.31 -10.16
CA HIS A 99 -3.23 -2.37 -9.63
C HIS A 99 -2.83 -2.12 -8.16
N ALA A 100 -3.78 -1.62 -7.36
CA ALA A 100 -3.46 -1.04 -6.06
C ALA A 100 -2.71 -2.03 -5.16
N LEU A 101 -3.23 -3.24 -5.00
CA LEU A 101 -2.63 -4.21 -4.09
C LEU A 101 -1.32 -4.79 -4.64
N ALA A 102 -1.20 -5.01 -5.96
CA ALA A 102 0.08 -5.39 -6.56
C ALA A 102 1.19 -4.37 -6.22
N ARG A 103 0.87 -3.07 -6.28
CA ARG A 103 1.78 -1.98 -5.89
C ARG A 103 2.05 -1.97 -4.39
N ARG A 104 1.02 -2.09 -3.56
CA ARG A 104 1.14 -2.08 -2.08
C ARG A 104 1.92 -3.27 -1.53
N PHE A 105 1.89 -4.43 -2.18
CA PHE A 105 2.74 -5.58 -1.83
C PHE A 105 4.18 -5.44 -2.32
N GLY A 106 4.42 -4.61 -3.34
CA GLY A 106 5.71 -4.51 -4.03
C GLY A 106 5.95 -5.65 -5.02
N ILE A 107 4.91 -6.12 -5.72
CA ILE A 107 5.03 -7.15 -6.75
C ILE A 107 5.70 -6.54 -7.98
N MET A 108 6.82 -7.11 -8.39
CA MET A 108 7.60 -6.70 -9.56
C MET A 108 7.09 -7.33 -10.84
N TYR A 109 6.81 -8.64 -10.83
CA TYR A 109 6.15 -9.33 -11.92
C TYR A 109 5.44 -10.60 -11.44
N MET A 110 4.50 -11.07 -12.26
CA MET A 110 3.78 -12.33 -12.07
C MET A 110 3.83 -13.15 -13.37
N ILE A 111 3.99 -14.46 -13.26
CA ILE A 111 3.94 -15.37 -14.41
C ILE A 111 2.86 -16.43 -14.16
N TRP A 112 1.92 -16.53 -15.08
CA TRP A 112 0.80 -17.47 -15.01
C TRP A 112 0.38 -17.92 -16.41
N ASN A 113 0.27 -19.24 -16.62
CA ASN A 113 -0.26 -19.85 -17.83
C ASN A 113 0.36 -19.26 -19.12
N ARG A 114 1.69 -19.34 -19.25
CA ARG A 114 2.49 -18.79 -20.36
C ARG A 114 2.30 -17.29 -20.62
N ARG A 115 1.90 -16.53 -19.60
CA ARG A 115 1.80 -15.07 -19.65
C ARG A 115 2.59 -14.45 -18.51
N ILE A 116 3.09 -13.24 -18.71
CA ILE A 116 3.79 -12.44 -17.71
C ILE A 116 3.19 -11.04 -17.64
N TRP A 117 2.89 -10.58 -16.43
CA TRP A 117 2.57 -9.18 -16.15
C TRP A 117 3.74 -8.55 -15.40
N MET A 118 4.09 -7.32 -15.73
CA MET A 118 5.23 -6.61 -15.14
C MET A 118 4.83 -5.22 -14.67
N ALA A 119 5.14 -4.92 -13.41
CA ALA A 119 4.83 -3.65 -12.77
C ALA A 119 5.53 -2.47 -13.45
N ASN A 120 6.76 -2.64 -13.97
CA ASN A 120 7.50 -1.57 -14.64
C ASN A 120 6.96 -1.19 -16.03
N ARG A 121 5.96 -1.90 -16.55
CA ARG A 121 5.27 -1.59 -17.82
C ARG A 121 3.79 -1.99 -17.74
N PRO A 122 3.04 -1.41 -16.79
CA PRO A 122 1.72 -1.92 -16.41
C PRO A 122 0.69 -1.75 -17.54
N GLY A 123 0.84 -0.73 -18.40
CA GLY A 123 -0.01 -0.49 -19.56
C GLY A 123 0.13 -1.52 -20.68
N ALA A 124 1.18 -2.35 -20.66
CA ALA A 124 1.29 -3.49 -21.58
C ALA A 124 0.33 -4.63 -21.20
N GLY A 125 -0.15 -4.68 -19.96
CA GLY A 125 -0.97 -5.80 -19.47
C GLY A 125 -0.20 -7.13 -19.48
N TRP A 126 -0.94 -8.24 -19.53
CA TRP A 126 -0.37 -9.59 -19.63
C TRP A 126 0.22 -9.82 -21.02
N GLN A 127 1.52 -10.14 -21.05
CA GLN A 127 2.29 -10.38 -22.26
C GLN A 127 2.63 -11.86 -22.42
N PRO A 128 2.89 -12.37 -23.65
CA PRO A 128 3.33 -13.75 -23.84
C PRO A 128 4.65 -14.04 -23.09
N TYR A 129 4.67 -15.12 -22.31
CA TYR A 129 5.86 -15.64 -21.64
C TYR A 129 6.39 -16.87 -22.38
N ARG A 130 7.68 -16.80 -22.76
CA ARG A 130 8.36 -17.82 -23.58
C ARG A 130 9.42 -18.62 -22.82
N GLY A 131 9.51 -18.47 -21.50
CA GLY A 131 10.44 -19.25 -20.68
C GLY A 131 10.10 -20.75 -20.68
N ALA A 132 11.07 -21.57 -20.29
CA ALA A 132 10.96 -23.03 -20.35
C ALA A 132 9.82 -23.59 -19.49
N ASN A 133 9.62 -23.04 -18.30
CA ASN A 133 8.50 -23.42 -17.43
C ASN A 133 7.22 -22.69 -17.89
N PRO A 134 6.14 -23.40 -18.26
CA PRO A 134 4.91 -22.77 -18.73
C PRO A 134 4.06 -22.13 -17.62
N HIS A 135 4.37 -22.35 -16.34
CA HIS A 135 3.60 -21.84 -15.19
C HIS A 135 2.12 -22.24 -15.27
N THR A 136 1.84 -23.49 -15.61
CA THR A 136 0.48 -24.05 -15.69
C THR A 136 0.03 -24.75 -14.41
N ASN A 137 0.95 -24.98 -13.49
CA ASN A 137 0.71 -25.62 -12.19
C ASN A 137 1.06 -24.72 -10.99
N HIS A 138 1.46 -23.47 -11.26
CA HIS A 138 1.69 -22.45 -10.24
C HIS A 138 1.68 -21.05 -10.85
N ILE A 139 1.37 -20.06 -10.01
CA ILE A 139 1.71 -18.66 -10.28
C ILE A 139 3.08 -18.39 -9.65
N HIS A 140 3.99 -17.83 -10.45
CA HIS A 140 5.25 -17.31 -9.92
C HIS A 140 5.09 -15.82 -9.62
N PHE A 141 5.38 -15.44 -8.38
CA PHE A 141 5.45 -14.05 -7.93
C PHE A 141 6.90 -13.66 -7.69
N SER A 142 7.29 -12.48 -8.18
CA SER A 142 8.58 -11.89 -7.87
C SER A 142 8.38 -10.49 -7.30
N PHE A 143 9.05 -10.18 -6.20
CA PHE A 143 8.89 -8.93 -5.48
C PHE A 143 10.10 -8.01 -5.71
N SER A 144 9.85 -6.70 -5.63
CA SER A 144 10.89 -5.71 -5.46
C SER A 144 11.58 -5.88 -4.10
N TRP A 145 12.76 -5.26 -3.93
CA TRP A 145 13.40 -5.24 -2.62
C TRP A 145 12.53 -4.59 -1.55
N ALA A 146 11.83 -3.50 -1.89
CA ALA A 146 10.92 -2.82 -0.97
C ALA A 146 9.78 -3.73 -0.52
N GLY A 147 9.15 -4.47 -1.44
CA GLY A 147 8.10 -5.43 -1.09
C GLY A 147 8.64 -6.59 -0.24
N ALA A 148 9.76 -7.18 -0.68
CA ALA A 148 10.41 -8.29 0.01
C ALA A 148 10.85 -7.95 1.44
N ARG A 149 11.27 -6.71 1.70
CA ARG A 149 11.75 -6.22 3.00
C ARG A 149 10.67 -5.59 3.87
N LYS A 150 9.40 -5.67 3.48
CA LYS A 150 8.28 -5.05 4.21
C LYS A 150 8.32 -3.51 4.27
N GLU A 151 8.79 -2.88 3.19
CA GLU A 151 8.97 -1.42 3.12
C GLU A 151 7.82 -0.69 2.38
N THR A 152 6.91 -1.41 1.72
CA THR A 152 5.75 -0.82 1.04
C THR A 152 4.56 -0.59 1.97
N SER A 153 3.56 0.17 1.52
CA SER A 153 2.42 0.58 2.37
C SER A 153 1.55 -0.57 2.89
N TRP A 154 1.52 -1.74 2.25
CA TRP A 154 0.84 -2.91 2.83
C TRP A 154 1.45 -3.30 4.17
N TRP A 155 2.78 -3.32 4.25
CA TRP A 155 3.51 -3.85 5.39
C TRP A 155 3.71 -2.84 6.51
N LYS A 156 3.87 -1.57 6.15
CA LYS A 156 3.96 -0.46 7.11
C LYS A 156 2.60 -0.13 7.73
N GLY A 157 1.53 -0.73 7.22
CA GLY A 157 0.15 -0.35 7.50
C GLY A 157 -0.26 0.88 6.68
N PRO A 158 -1.57 1.17 6.58
CA PRO A 158 -2.02 2.42 6.00
C PRO A 158 -1.27 3.55 6.68
N SER A 159 -0.59 4.38 5.88
CA SER A 159 -0.18 5.69 6.34
C SER A 159 -1.43 6.30 6.96
N ALA A 160 -1.37 6.63 8.26
CA ALA A 160 -2.44 7.36 8.93
C ALA A 160 -2.89 8.48 7.98
N PRO A 161 -4.21 8.67 7.78
CA PRO A 161 -4.75 9.59 6.78
C PRO A 161 -3.92 10.86 6.75
N ASP A 162 -3.50 11.22 5.54
CA ASP A 162 -2.51 12.25 5.23
C ASP A 162 -2.34 13.30 6.35
N ARG A 163 -1.20 13.23 7.06
CA ARG A 163 -0.81 14.22 8.08
C ARG A 163 -0.73 15.65 7.52
N ARG A 164 -0.87 15.86 6.20
CA ARG A 164 -0.89 17.17 5.54
C ARG A 164 -2.25 17.87 5.58
N GLN A 165 -3.32 17.22 6.05
CA GLN A 165 -4.53 17.93 6.48
C GLN A 165 -4.73 17.83 7.98
N ARG A 166 -3.89 18.56 8.72
CA ARG A 166 -4.19 18.93 10.10
C ARG A 166 -4.74 20.34 10.17
N LEU A 167 -5.62 20.66 9.23
CA LEU A 167 -6.35 21.90 9.25
C LEU A 167 -7.72 21.64 9.85
N ALA A 168 -8.10 22.44 10.85
CA ALA A 168 -9.47 22.53 11.29
C ALA A 168 -9.95 23.97 11.07
N VAL A 169 -11.13 24.13 10.47
CA VAL A 169 -11.71 25.44 10.20
C VAL A 169 -13.09 25.50 10.83
N GLY A 170 -13.40 26.64 11.45
CA GLY A 170 -14.70 26.88 12.06
C GLY A 170 -15.09 28.32 11.93
N MET A 171 -16.39 28.56 12.02
CA MET A 171 -16.96 29.89 12.04
C MET A 171 -17.62 30.10 13.39
N SER A 172 -17.19 31.14 14.10
CA SER A 172 -17.82 31.58 15.34
C SER A 172 -19.27 32.02 15.06
N ALA A 173 -20.13 32.04 16.08
CA ALA A 173 -21.53 32.44 15.93
C ALA A 173 -21.74 33.86 15.34
N ASP A 174 -20.73 34.73 15.47
CA ASP A 174 -20.73 36.07 14.89
C ASP A 174 -20.19 36.14 13.44
N GLY A 175 -19.95 34.99 12.80
CA GLY A 175 -19.57 34.88 11.40
C GLY A 175 -18.06 35.00 11.12
N ARG A 176 -17.22 35.14 12.15
CA ARG A 176 -15.75 35.15 11.96
C ARG A 176 -15.21 33.74 11.79
N VAL A 177 -14.35 33.55 10.79
CA VAL A 177 -13.67 32.28 10.54
C VAL A 177 -12.35 32.21 11.30
N GLU A 178 -12.05 31.03 11.84
CA GLU A 178 -10.77 30.68 12.44
C GLU A 178 -10.26 29.36 11.86
N VAL A 179 -8.95 29.31 11.58
CA VAL A 179 -8.26 28.16 11.01
C VAL A 179 -7.14 27.75 11.94
N PHE A 180 -7.07 26.45 12.27
CA PHE A 180 -6.03 25.83 13.07
C PHE A 180 -5.19 24.89 12.21
N HIS A 181 -3.88 24.86 12.42
CA HIS A 181 -2.92 23.98 11.77
C HIS A 181 -2.06 23.27 12.81
N ALA A 182 -2.13 21.94 12.94
CA ALA A 182 -1.18 21.22 13.78
C ALA A 182 0.12 20.91 13.03
N ALA A 183 1.15 21.70 13.32
CA ALA A 183 2.48 21.55 12.75
C ALA A 183 3.30 20.45 13.45
N VAL A 184 4.58 20.36 13.09
CA VAL A 184 5.52 19.39 13.66
C VAL A 184 5.94 19.71 15.09
N ASP A 185 5.77 20.96 15.53
CA ASP A 185 6.22 21.51 16.80
C ASP A 185 5.06 21.92 17.72
N GLN A 186 3.98 22.48 17.19
CA GLN A 186 2.77 22.85 17.95
C GLN A 186 1.58 23.13 17.01
N ILE A 187 0.44 23.51 17.57
CA ILE A 187 -0.69 24.03 16.80
C ILE A 187 -0.49 25.53 16.58
N TYR A 188 -0.74 25.98 15.36
CA TYR A 188 -0.84 27.38 14.96
C TYR A 188 -2.28 27.71 14.60
N HIS A 189 -2.67 28.96 14.74
CA HIS A 189 -3.98 29.41 14.29
C HIS A 189 -3.92 30.79 13.64
N THR A 190 -4.95 31.11 12.86
CA THR A 190 -5.22 32.44 12.34
C THR A 190 -6.72 32.66 12.29
N TYR A 191 -7.16 33.89 12.52
CA TYR A 191 -8.58 34.24 12.64
C TYR A 191 -8.87 35.58 11.97
N GLN A 192 -10.12 35.76 11.53
CA GLN A 192 -10.60 37.05 11.06
C GLN A 192 -10.86 38.01 12.23
N HIS A 193 -10.57 39.30 12.05
CA HIS A 193 -10.95 40.35 13.01
C HIS A 193 -12.44 40.68 12.95
N GLU A 194 -13.02 40.60 11.75
CA GLU A 194 -14.43 40.82 11.44
C GLU A 194 -14.85 39.84 10.33
N PRO A 195 -16.14 39.48 10.18
CA PRO A 195 -16.57 38.56 9.13
C PRO A 195 -16.16 39.03 7.74
N GLY A 196 -15.35 38.23 7.03
CA GLY A 196 -14.82 38.60 5.72
C GLY A 196 -13.71 39.67 5.72
N GLY A 197 -13.29 40.13 6.89
CA GLY A 197 -12.29 41.18 7.07
C GLY A 197 -10.84 40.70 7.07
N THR A 198 -9.95 41.53 7.62
CA THR A 198 -8.52 41.23 7.72
C THR A 198 -8.24 40.08 8.68
N TRP A 199 -7.13 39.38 8.42
CA TRP A 199 -6.70 38.24 9.20
C TRP A 199 -5.63 38.62 10.21
N SER A 200 -5.62 37.89 11.30
CA SER A 200 -4.77 38.12 12.46
C SER A 200 -3.30 37.70 12.27
N GLY A 201 -2.96 37.16 11.09
CA GLY A 201 -1.71 36.44 10.82
C GLY A 201 -1.67 35.07 11.48
N TRP A 202 -0.74 34.21 11.06
CA TRP A 202 -0.50 32.94 11.76
C TRP A 202 0.25 33.19 13.06
N ARG A 203 -0.23 32.59 14.15
CA ARG A 203 0.42 32.66 15.46
C ARG A 203 0.34 31.33 16.19
N ALA A 204 1.22 31.11 17.16
CA ALA A 204 1.23 29.91 17.99
C ALA A 204 -0.03 29.82 18.85
N PHE A 205 -0.68 28.67 18.84
CA PHE A 205 -1.82 28.32 19.69
C PHE A 205 -1.40 27.38 20.85
N GLY A 206 -0.32 26.61 20.67
CA GLY A 206 0.15 25.62 21.63
C GLY A 206 -0.46 24.24 21.38
N GLY A 207 -0.58 23.40 22.42
CA GLY A 207 -1.13 22.04 22.28
C GLY A 207 -0.19 21.03 21.64
N PRO A 208 -0.65 19.79 21.43
CA PRO A 208 0.21 18.71 20.96
C PRO A 208 0.70 18.99 19.53
N ALA A 209 2.03 19.02 19.38
CA ALA A 209 2.67 18.72 18.11
C ALA A 209 2.09 17.43 17.57
N SER A 210 2.02 17.27 16.25
CA SER A 210 1.68 15.93 15.76
C SER A 210 0.19 15.66 15.52
N ALA A 211 -0.69 16.58 15.95
CA ALA A 211 -2.04 16.19 16.33
C ALA A 211 -3.05 16.10 15.17
N ALA A 212 -3.94 15.13 15.26
CA ALA A 212 -5.21 15.18 14.54
C ALA A 212 -6.12 16.23 15.22
N LEU A 213 -6.77 17.07 14.43
CA LEU A 213 -7.61 18.16 14.92
C LEU A 213 -9.07 17.92 14.56
N ALA A 214 -9.97 18.25 15.48
CA ALA A 214 -11.40 18.40 15.25
C ALA A 214 -11.87 19.69 15.92
N LEU A 215 -12.88 20.34 15.33
CA LEU A 215 -13.41 21.61 15.83
C LEU A 215 -14.92 21.51 15.91
N ALA A 216 -15.50 21.93 17.02
CA ALA A 216 -16.93 21.96 17.24
C ALA A 216 -17.37 23.35 17.73
N ALA A 217 -18.61 23.73 17.43
CA ALA A 217 -19.23 24.89 18.08
C ALA A 217 -19.91 24.42 19.37
N SER A 218 -19.61 25.09 20.48
CA SER A 218 -20.36 24.94 21.73
C SER A 218 -21.78 25.53 21.57
N PRO A 219 -22.74 25.11 22.41
CA PRO A 219 -24.10 25.67 22.36
C PRO A 219 -24.17 27.19 22.57
N ASP A 220 -23.18 27.78 23.24
CA ASP A 220 -23.06 29.23 23.44
C ASP A 220 -22.26 29.94 22.34
N GLY A 221 -21.96 29.24 21.23
CA GLY A 221 -21.44 29.82 19.99
C GLY A 221 -19.92 30.03 19.94
N ARG A 222 -19.17 29.56 20.95
CA ARG A 222 -17.71 29.51 20.92
C ARG A 222 -17.23 28.28 20.13
N LEU A 223 -16.02 28.34 19.61
CA LEU A 223 -15.37 27.18 18.99
C LEU A 223 -14.55 26.43 20.05
N GLU A 224 -14.65 25.11 20.03
CA GLU A 224 -13.88 24.17 20.86
C GLU A 224 -13.00 23.29 19.96
N LEU A 225 -11.68 23.39 20.15
CA LEU A 225 -10.70 22.59 19.44
C LEU A 225 -10.34 21.34 20.24
N PHE A 226 -10.46 20.18 19.60
CA PHE A 226 -10.01 18.89 20.11
C PHE A 226 -8.75 18.48 19.34
N ALA A 227 -7.70 18.13 20.06
CA ALA A 227 -6.42 17.72 19.49
C ALA A 227 -5.95 16.41 20.11
N MET A 228 -5.56 15.45 19.28
CA MET A 228 -5.06 14.15 19.72
C MET A 228 -3.75 13.80 19.00
N ASN A 229 -2.72 13.47 19.77
CA ASN A 229 -1.50 12.83 19.29
C ASN A 229 -1.38 11.43 19.94
N GLY A 230 -0.84 10.48 19.18
CA GLY A 230 -0.55 9.12 19.64
C GLY A 230 0.92 8.92 19.94
#